data_AF-A0A943VYG8-F1
#
_entry.id   AF-A0A943VYG8-F1
#
_cell.length_a   1.000
_cell.length_b   1.000
_cell.length_c   1.000
_cell.angle_alpha   90.00
_cell.angle_beta   90.00
_cell.angle_gamma   90.00
#
_symmetry.space_group_name_H-M   'P 1'
#
loop_
_entity.id
_entity.type
_entity.pdbx_description
1 polymer ?
#
loop_
_entity_poly.entity_id
_entity_poly.type
_entity_poly.pdbx_seq_one_letter_code
_entity_poly.pdbx_strand_id
1 'polypeptide(L)'
;MKPMINLPFGESLKRTYLYVFANFGKAMKICSFWIVLMLAADVLMSFPSQCREGQNCIGWQSNVSMLLSVIASAAVSVSFARAVILKEEYDWFRISLGGRELKYLLFSLLILLLMLAAALIVGVVLAWLWQMFNPGSVGVRHPGYLGTYFLSVLVIAAFASRLCLALSAVAVDNREIGLRKAFDITSGNTVKIFLGLILSTFPVMVLLLLTGNLAQGIFADSWMGKFVVSALVVLFSALNAVFKSCYLAHIYQYFLYFYNRRPQEESADKSLLD
;
A
#
# COMPACT_ATOMS: atom_id res chain seq x y z
N MET A 1 -18.88 26.45 0.00
CA MET A 1 -18.17 25.17 -0.22
C MET A 1 -16.71 25.36 0.17
N LYS A 2 -16.08 24.44 0.92
CA LYS A 2 -14.64 24.55 1.24
C LYS A 2 -13.82 24.43 -0.05
N PRO A 3 -12.81 25.28 -0.29
CA PRO A 3 -11.99 25.19 -1.50
C PRO A 3 -11.32 23.81 -1.56
N MET A 4 -11.41 23.15 -2.72
CA MET A 4 -10.81 21.83 -2.94
C MET A 4 -9.31 21.99 -3.22
N ILE A 5 -8.47 21.27 -2.48
CA ILE A 5 -7.04 21.17 -2.79
C ILE A 5 -6.92 20.28 -4.02
N ASN A 6 -6.30 20.76 -5.09
CA ASN A 6 -6.15 19.99 -6.32
C ASN A 6 -4.76 19.34 -6.38
N LEU A 7 -4.68 18.01 -6.31
CA LEU A 7 -3.39 17.32 -6.30
C LEU A 7 -2.68 17.44 -7.68
N PRO A 8 -1.41 17.91 -7.73
CA PRO A 8 -0.59 17.89 -8.92
C PRO A 8 -0.09 16.47 -9.16
N PHE A 9 -0.94 15.67 -9.81
CA PHE A 9 -0.76 14.23 -9.98
C PHE A 9 0.58 13.86 -10.63
N GLY A 10 0.90 14.46 -11.78
CA GLY A 10 2.12 14.18 -12.53
C GLY A 10 3.39 14.54 -11.76
N GLU A 11 3.40 15.70 -11.10
CA GLU A 11 4.54 16.11 -10.26
C GLU A 11 4.71 15.22 -9.03
N SER A 12 3.61 14.80 -8.40
CA SER A 12 3.64 13.91 -7.23
C SER A 12 4.25 12.55 -7.58
N LEU A 13 3.88 11.99 -8.74
CA LEU A 13 4.47 10.75 -9.26
C LEU A 13 5.93 10.93 -9.65
N LYS A 14 6.26 11.98 -10.43
CA LYS A 14 7.64 12.30 -10.83
C LYS A 14 8.54 12.43 -9.62
N ARG A 15 8.11 13.17 -8.60
CA ARG A 15 8.86 13.38 -7.35
C ARG A 15 9.06 12.06 -6.59
N THR A 16 8.06 11.18 -6.57
CA THR A 16 8.16 9.86 -5.94
C THR A 16 9.26 9.02 -6.58
N TYR A 17 9.24 8.87 -7.91
CA TYR A 17 10.27 8.12 -8.62
C TYR A 17 11.66 8.74 -8.44
N LEU A 18 11.80 10.04 -8.70
CA LEU A 18 13.08 10.73 -8.55
C LEU A 18 13.64 10.60 -7.13
N TYR A 19 12.80 10.73 -6.11
CA TYR A 19 13.24 10.63 -4.72
C TYR A 19 13.72 9.21 -4.38
N VAL A 20 12.96 8.17 -4.75
CA VAL A 20 13.35 6.78 -4.48
C VAL A 20 14.64 6.41 -5.21
N PHE A 21 14.80 6.80 -6.47
CA PHE A 21 16.02 6.51 -7.23
C PHE A 21 17.23 7.31 -6.74
N ALA A 22 17.06 8.61 -6.46
CA ALA A 22 18.14 9.44 -5.92
C ALA A 22 18.59 9.00 -4.51
N ASN A 23 17.66 8.41 -3.73
CA ASN A 23 17.91 7.93 -2.37
C ASN A 23 17.88 6.40 -2.28
N PHE A 24 18.23 5.69 -3.36
CA PHE A 24 18.15 4.23 -3.39
C PHE A 24 19.00 3.57 -2.30
N GLY A 25 20.20 4.10 -2.04
CA GLY A 25 21.04 3.64 -0.93
C GLY A 25 20.35 3.77 0.44
N LYS A 26 19.57 4.83 0.65
CA LYS A 26 18.77 5.03 1.88
C LYS A 26 17.63 4.02 1.96
N ALA A 27 16.94 3.77 0.85
CA ALA A 27 15.91 2.75 0.76
C ALA A 27 16.48 1.36 1.13
N MET A 28 17.64 0.99 0.58
CA MET A 28 18.29 -0.28 0.88
C MET A 28 18.73 -0.40 2.34
N LYS A 29 19.25 0.67 2.95
CA LYS A 29 19.58 0.69 4.40
C LYS A 29 18.35 0.38 5.25
N ILE A 30 17.22 1.06 4.96
CA ILE A 30 15.95 0.86 5.68
C ILE A 30 15.42 -0.58 5.50
N CYS A 31 15.53 -1.13 4.29
CA CYS A 31 15.04 -2.47 4.00
C CYS A 31 15.97 -3.60 4.48
N SER A 32 17.26 -3.31 4.70
CA SER A 32 18.32 -4.33 4.89
C SER A 32 18.00 -5.39 5.96
N PHE A 33 17.65 -4.96 7.18
CA PHE A 33 17.28 -5.85 8.27
C PHE A 33 16.13 -6.77 7.89
N TRP A 34 15.06 -6.20 7.32
CA TRP A 34 13.85 -6.91 6.95
C TRP A 34 14.07 -7.88 5.79
N ILE A 35 14.89 -7.50 4.82
CA ILE A 35 15.27 -8.38 3.71
C ILE A 35 16.02 -9.60 4.25
N VAL A 36 17.02 -9.40 5.12
CA VAL A 36 17.80 -10.50 5.71
C VAL A 36 16.92 -11.40 6.56
N LEU A 37 16.06 -10.82 7.41
CA LEU A 37 15.15 -11.58 8.27
C LEU A 37 14.15 -12.42 7.45
N MET A 38 13.51 -11.81 6.44
CA MET A 38 12.56 -12.50 5.57
C MET A 38 13.23 -13.62 4.78
N LEU A 39 14.43 -13.38 4.23
CA LEU A 39 15.17 -14.37 3.46
C LEU A 39 15.63 -15.53 4.34
N ALA A 40 16.11 -15.25 5.56
CA ALA A 40 16.45 -16.27 6.54
C ALA A 40 15.24 -17.12 6.93
N ALA A 41 14.09 -16.47 7.20
CA ALA A 41 12.84 -17.15 7.50
C ALA A 41 12.38 -18.04 6.34
N ASP A 42 12.49 -17.56 5.11
CA ASP A 42 12.17 -18.34 3.92
C ASP A 42 13.07 -19.58 3.78
N VAL A 43 14.39 -19.43 3.93
CA VAL A 43 15.33 -20.56 3.83
C VAL A 43 15.07 -21.61 4.91
N LEU A 44 14.83 -21.18 6.15
CA LEU A 44 14.58 -22.08 7.28
C LEU A 44 13.27 -22.87 7.15
N MET A 45 12.28 -22.31 6.44
CA MET A 45 10.96 -22.91 6.24
C MET A 45 10.79 -23.54 4.85
N SER A 46 11.87 -23.72 4.08
CA SER A 46 11.84 -24.31 2.72
C SER A 46 11.02 -23.49 1.70
N PHE A 47 11.18 -22.17 1.73
CA PHE A 47 10.66 -21.17 0.77
C PHE A 47 9.13 -21.02 0.71
N PRO A 48 8.43 -20.77 1.84
CA PRO A 48 6.99 -20.59 1.88
C PRO A 48 6.49 -19.36 1.10
N SER A 49 7.31 -18.33 0.88
CA SER A 49 6.94 -17.15 0.10
C SER A 49 6.61 -17.43 -1.37
N GLN A 50 7.04 -18.60 -1.89
CA GLN A 50 6.80 -19.03 -3.26
C GLN A 50 5.53 -19.89 -3.40
N CYS A 51 4.88 -20.22 -2.29
CA CYS A 51 3.68 -21.05 -2.28
C CYS A 51 2.50 -20.34 -2.94
N ARG A 52 1.90 -20.99 -3.95
CA ARG A 52 0.68 -20.52 -4.61
C ARG A 52 -0.53 -21.38 -4.27
N GLU A 53 -1.71 -20.79 -4.48
CA GLU A 53 -3.00 -21.47 -4.35
C GLU A 53 -3.04 -22.71 -5.26
N GLY A 54 -3.38 -23.87 -4.69
CA GLY A 54 -3.39 -25.16 -5.40
C GLY A 54 -2.10 -26.00 -5.28
N GLN A 55 -1.04 -25.50 -4.63
CA GLN A 55 0.15 -26.30 -4.30
C GLN A 55 0.10 -26.86 -2.87
N ASN A 56 0.65 -28.06 -2.67
CA ASN A 56 0.76 -28.72 -1.36
C ASN A 56 1.87 -28.07 -0.50
N CYS A 57 1.64 -26.83 -0.08
CA CYS A 57 2.48 -26.18 0.91
C CYS A 57 1.96 -26.43 2.33
N ILE A 58 2.87 -26.49 3.30
CA ILE A 58 2.51 -26.60 4.71
C ILE A 58 1.88 -25.26 5.13
N GLY A 59 0.56 -25.26 5.35
CA GLY A 59 -0.23 -24.03 5.48
C GLY A 59 0.25 -23.06 6.56
N TRP A 60 0.76 -23.56 7.70
CA TRP A 60 1.24 -22.68 8.78
C TRP A 60 2.51 -21.89 8.39
N GLN A 61 3.39 -22.46 7.57
CA GLN A 61 4.63 -21.79 7.13
C GLN A 61 4.31 -20.61 6.19
N SER A 62 3.35 -20.80 5.29
CA SER A 62 2.83 -19.73 4.43
C SER A 62 2.21 -18.60 5.24
N ASN A 63 1.39 -18.95 6.25
CA ASN A 63 0.78 -17.95 7.14
C ASN A 63 1.84 -17.14 7.93
N VAL A 64 2.89 -17.80 8.42
CA VAL A 64 3.99 -17.11 9.12
C VAL A 64 4.75 -16.19 8.18
N SER A 65 5.08 -16.64 6.96
CA SER A 65 5.76 -15.82 5.95
C SER A 65 4.91 -14.60 5.56
N MET A 66 3.60 -14.78 5.37
CA MET A 66 2.67 -13.69 5.10
C MET A 66 2.62 -12.68 6.26
N LEU A 67 2.51 -13.15 7.51
CA LEU A 67 2.51 -12.28 8.69
C LEU A 67 3.81 -11.47 8.78
N LEU A 68 4.96 -12.13 8.59
CA LEU A 68 6.27 -11.48 8.63
C LEU A 68 6.39 -10.44 7.50
N SER A 69 5.89 -10.73 6.30
CA SER A 69 5.85 -9.79 5.17
C SER A 69 5.01 -8.55 5.49
N VAL A 70 3.85 -8.72 6.14
CA VAL A 70 2.99 -7.60 6.56
C VAL A 70 3.69 -6.71 7.59
N ILE A 71 4.34 -7.33 8.59
CA ILE A 71 5.10 -6.60 9.62
C ILE A 71 6.28 -5.86 8.99
N ALA A 72 7.06 -6.53 8.14
CA ALA A 72 8.20 -5.95 7.43
C ALA A 72 7.77 -4.76 6.57
N SER A 73 6.68 -4.91 5.80
CA SER A 73 6.12 -3.86 4.95
C SER A 73 5.68 -2.63 5.77
N ALA A 74 5.05 -2.84 6.93
CA ALA A 74 4.65 -1.75 7.82
C ALA A 74 5.87 -1.01 8.38
N ALA A 75 6.87 -1.73 8.87
CA ALA A 75 8.10 -1.14 9.42
C ALA A 75 8.88 -0.35 8.36
N VAL A 76 9.09 -0.93 7.16
CA VAL A 76 9.71 -0.26 6.02
C VAL A 76 8.91 0.99 5.63
N SER A 77 7.58 0.89 5.54
CA SER A 77 6.72 2.01 5.18
C SER A 77 6.81 3.17 6.17
N VAL A 78 6.83 2.88 7.47
CA VAL A 78 6.96 3.90 8.53
C VAL A 78 8.32 4.56 8.45
N SER A 79 9.40 3.77 8.42
CA SER A 79 10.77 4.30 8.35
C SER A 79 10.99 5.15 7.11
N PHE A 80 10.51 4.70 5.94
CA PHE A 80 10.67 5.45 4.70
C PHE A 80 9.81 6.71 4.68
N ALA A 81 8.56 6.65 5.17
CA ALA A 81 7.72 7.85 5.31
C ALA A 81 8.39 8.92 6.20
N ARG A 82 9.03 8.52 7.30
CA ARG A 82 9.79 9.45 8.17
C ARG A 82 11.04 9.99 7.49
N ALA A 83 11.76 9.16 6.74
CA ALA A 83 12.90 9.62 5.95
C ALA A 83 12.50 10.69 4.91
N VAL A 84 11.31 10.57 4.31
CA VAL A 84 10.77 11.55 3.36
C VAL A 84 10.29 12.82 4.07
N ILE A 85 9.48 12.66 5.13
CA ILE A 85 8.76 13.77 5.78
C ILE A 85 9.63 14.50 6.79
N LEU A 86 10.23 13.77 7.73
CA LEU A 86 11.00 14.30 8.85
C LEU A 86 12.50 14.40 8.55
N LYS A 87 12.93 13.92 7.38
CA LYS A 87 14.34 13.88 6.96
C LYS A 87 15.25 13.06 7.88
N GLU A 88 14.66 12.09 8.59
CA GLU A 88 15.42 11.19 9.46
C GLU A 88 16.51 10.43 8.69
N GLU A 89 17.65 10.26 9.34
CA GLU A 89 18.75 9.44 8.87
C GLU A 89 18.64 8.01 9.40
N TYR A 90 19.14 7.07 8.60
CA TYR A 90 19.05 5.64 8.86
C TYR A 90 20.39 4.98 8.59
N ASP A 91 20.84 4.22 9.57
CA ASP A 91 21.99 3.32 9.46
C ASP A 91 21.55 1.93 9.01
N TRP A 92 22.55 1.11 8.65
CA TRP A 92 22.33 -0.30 8.31
C TRP A 92 21.81 -1.08 9.52
N PHE A 93 20.92 -2.04 9.27
CA PHE A 93 20.39 -2.96 10.29
C PHE A 93 19.61 -2.33 11.45
N ARG A 94 19.10 -1.11 11.29
CA ARG A 94 18.23 -0.50 12.30
C ARG A 94 16.88 -1.21 12.36
N ILE A 95 16.51 -1.67 13.55
CA ILE A 95 15.19 -2.24 13.82
C ILE A 95 14.21 -1.11 14.11
N SER A 96 13.15 -0.99 13.31
CA SER A 96 12.04 -0.05 13.51
C SER A 96 10.78 -0.80 13.90
N LEU A 97 10.72 -1.27 15.16
CA LEU A 97 9.58 -2.04 15.64
C LEU A 97 9.17 -1.55 17.03
N GLY A 98 8.08 -0.80 17.09
CA GLY A 98 7.51 -0.29 18.33
C GLY A 98 6.04 0.06 18.20
N GLY A 99 5.55 0.89 19.13
CA GLY A 99 4.13 1.26 19.17
C GLY A 99 3.63 2.03 17.94
N ARG A 100 4.53 2.65 17.18
CA ARG A 100 4.19 3.42 15.97
C ARG A 100 3.89 2.50 14.80
N GLU A 101 4.75 1.53 14.55
CA GLU A 101 4.59 0.54 13.49
C GLU A 101 3.37 -0.34 13.75
N LEU A 102 3.10 -0.66 15.02
CA LEU A 102 1.86 -1.34 15.42
C LEU A 102 0.62 -0.50 15.10
N LYS A 103 0.62 0.81 15.41
CA LYS A 103 -0.49 1.71 15.04
C LYS A 103 -0.65 1.80 13.53
N TYR A 104 0.44 1.87 12.78
CA TYR A 104 0.40 1.88 11.31
C TYR A 104 -0.24 0.60 10.77
N LEU A 105 0.17 -0.56 11.29
CA LEU A 105 -0.37 -1.86 10.92
C LEU A 105 -1.87 -1.93 11.25
N LEU A 106 -2.27 -1.47 12.43
CA LEU A 106 -3.68 -1.46 12.85
C LEU A 106 -4.54 -0.55 11.95
N PHE A 107 -4.05 0.63 11.55
CA PHE A 107 -4.74 1.48 10.60
C PHE A 107 -4.81 0.85 9.20
N SER A 108 -3.71 0.23 8.75
CA SER A 108 -3.70 -0.48 7.46
C SER A 108 -4.70 -1.64 7.46
N LEU A 109 -4.77 -2.40 8.55
CA LEU A 109 -5.74 -3.49 8.74
C LEU A 109 -7.17 -2.95 8.77
N LEU A 110 -7.41 -1.84 9.48
CA LEU A 110 -8.74 -1.23 9.54
C LEU A 110 -9.21 -0.76 8.15
N ILE A 111 -8.34 -0.14 7.36
CA ILE A 111 -8.65 0.24 5.97
C ILE A 111 -8.96 -1.00 5.13
N LEU A 112 -8.17 -2.07 5.26
CA LEU A 112 -8.39 -3.33 4.56
C LEU A 112 -9.74 -3.96 4.93
N LEU A 113 -10.07 -4.02 6.23
CA LEU A 113 -11.33 -4.56 6.72
C LEU A 113 -12.54 -3.75 6.24
N LEU A 114 -12.43 -2.41 6.21
CA LEU A 114 -13.48 -1.54 5.65
C LEU A 114 -13.70 -1.81 4.16
N MET A 115 -12.62 -1.97 3.38
CA MET A 115 -12.71 -2.33 1.97
C MET A 115 -13.34 -3.72 1.77
N LEU A 116 -12.93 -4.71 2.58
CA LEU A 116 -13.45 -6.07 2.51
C LEU A 116 -14.94 -6.12 2.87
N ALA A 117 -15.34 -5.44 3.95
CA ALA A 117 -16.74 -5.35 4.36
C ALA A 117 -17.61 -4.70 3.27
N ALA A 118 -17.15 -3.59 2.70
CA ALA A 118 -17.85 -2.93 1.59
C ALA A 118 -17.95 -3.83 0.36
N ALA A 119 -16.86 -4.53 -0.01
CA ALA A 119 -16.84 -5.47 -1.13
C ALA A 119 -17.81 -6.64 -0.92
N LEU A 120 -17.86 -7.21 0.30
CA LEU A 120 -18.79 -8.29 0.63
C LEU A 120 -20.25 -7.83 0.54
N ILE A 121 -20.59 -6.66 1.10
CA ILE A 121 -21.96 -6.11 1.02
C ILE A 121 -22.37 -5.93 -0.44
N VAL A 122 -21.52 -5.30 -1.25
CA VAL A 122 -21.80 -5.09 -2.67
C VAL A 122 -21.87 -6.41 -3.44
N GLY A 123 -21.00 -7.37 -3.12
CA GLY A 123 -21.01 -8.71 -3.73
C GLY A 123 -22.30 -9.47 -3.48
N VAL A 124 -22.83 -9.41 -2.25
CA VAL A 124 -24.12 -10.01 -1.88
C VAL A 124 -25.27 -9.33 -2.61
N VAL A 125 -25.31 -7.99 -2.63
CA VAL A 125 -26.35 -7.23 -3.33
C VAL A 125 -26.33 -7.51 -4.84
N LEU A 126 -25.14 -7.49 -5.46
CA LEU A 126 -24.98 -7.81 -6.87
C LEU A 126 -25.38 -9.25 -7.18
N ALA A 127 -25.05 -10.21 -6.30
CA ALA A 127 -25.44 -11.61 -6.51
C ALA A 127 -26.96 -11.78 -6.46
N TRP A 128 -27.61 -11.12 -5.50
CA TRP A 128 -29.06 -11.11 -5.37
C TRP A 128 -29.75 -10.48 -6.59
N LEU A 129 -29.28 -9.30 -7.02
CA LEU A 129 -29.78 -8.64 -8.24
C LEU A 129 -29.57 -9.50 -9.48
N TRP A 130 -28.40 -10.11 -9.63
CA TRP A 130 -28.10 -10.97 -10.77
C TRP A 130 -29.05 -12.16 -10.86
N GLN A 131 -29.34 -12.80 -9.73
CA GLN A 131 -30.27 -13.93 -9.65
C GLN A 131 -31.72 -13.51 -9.95
N MET A 132 -32.13 -12.29 -9.56
CA MET A 132 -33.46 -11.74 -9.85
C MET A 132 -33.66 -11.48 -11.35
N PHE A 133 -32.67 -10.90 -12.03
CA PHE A 133 -32.79 -10.55 -13.46
C PHE A 133 -32.43 -11.70 -14.42
N ASN A 134 -31.70 -12.73 -13.95
CA ASN A 134 -31.30 -13.88 -14.76
C ASN A 134 -31.68 -15.21 -14.08
N PRO A 135 -32.99 -15.48 -13.89
CA PRO A 135 -33.45 -16.74 -13.29
C PRO A 135 -33.04 -17.92 -14.19
N GLY A 136 -32.21 -18.82 -13.66
CA GLY A 136 -31.69 -20.00 -14.38
C GLY A 136 -30.26 -19.88 -14.92
N SER A 137 -29.60 -18.73 -14.75
CA SER A 137 -28.16 -18.60 -15.07
C SER A 137 -27.28 -19.39 -14.08
N VAL A 138 -26.14 -19.90 -14.56
CA VAL A 138 -25.20 -20.72 -13.78
C VAL A 138 -24.41 -19.86 -12.78
N GLY A 139 -25.11 -19.37 -11.75
CA GLY A 139 -24.56 -18.84 -10.51
C GLY A 139 -23.50 -17.72 -10.62
N VAL A 140 -22.85 -17.49 -9.49
CA VAL A 140 -21.85 -16.45 -9.19
C VAL A 140 -20.58 -16.53 -10.07
N ARG A 141 -20.50 -17.51 -10.99
CA ARG A 141 -19.38 -17.73 -11.92
C ARG A 141 -19.62 -17.15 -13.32
N HIS A 142 -20.78 -16.55 -13.58
CA HIS A 142 -21.04 -15.92 -14.86
C HIS A 142 -20.07 -14.74 -15.14
N PRO A 143 -19.44 -14.65 -16.33
CA PRO A 143 -18.46 -13.61 -16.63
C PRO A 143 -18.98 -12.17 -16.42
N GLY A 144 -20.26 -11.92 -16.73
CA GLY A 144 -20.89 -10.62 -16.49
C GLY A 144 -20.99 -10.24 -15.01
N TYR A 145 -21.32 -11.19 -14.13
CA TYR A 145 -21.30 -10.97 -12.69
C TYR A 145 -19.87 -10.71 -12.19
N LEU A 146 -18.90 -11.53 -12.62
CA LEU A 146 -17.51 -11.37 -12.21
C LEU A 146 -16.93 -10.02 -12.65
N GLY A 147 -17.22 -9.58 -13.87
CA GLY A 147 -16.79 -8.27 -14.38
C GLY A 147 -17.41 -7.11 -13.62
N THR A 148 -18.70 -7.15 -13.33
CA THR A 148 -19.38 -6.09 -12.55
C THR A 148 -18.90 -6.05 -11.09
N TYR A 149 -18.74 -7.22 -10.47
CA TYR A 149 -18.18 -7.32 -9.13
C TYR A 149 -16.75 -6.75 -9.08
N PHE A 150 -15.88 -7.14 -10.01
CA PHE A 150 -14.52 -6.60 -10.11
C PHE A 150 -14.51 -5.07 -10.24
N LEU A 151 -15.35 -4.51 -11.12
CA LEU A 151 -15.46 -3.05 -11.29
C LEU A 151 -15.90 -2.38 -9.97
N SER A 152 -16.86 -2.95 -9.27
CA SER A 152 -17.33 -2.42 -7.99
C SER A 152 -16.24 -2.42 -6.91
N VAL A 153 -15.42 -3.48 -6.86
CA VAL A 153 -14.26 -3.56 -5.96
C VAL A 153 -13.23 -2.49 -6.29
N LEU A 154 -13.00 -2.20 -7.58
CA LEU A 154 -12.12 -1.10 -8.00
C LEU A 154 -12.66 0.26 -7.56
N VAL A 155 -13.97 0.50 -7.65
CA VAL A 155 -14.59 1.75 -7.17
C VAL A 155 -14.45 1.89 -5.66
N ILE A 156 -14.67 0.82 -4.90
CA ILE A 156 -14.47 0.78 -3.43
C ILE A 156 -13.00 1.08 -3.10
N ALA A 157 -12.06 0.42 -3.77
CA ALA A 157 -10.63 0.64 -3.57
C ALA A 157 -10.22 2.09 -3.92
N ALA A 158 -10.77 2.66 -5.00
CA ALA A 158 -10.53 4.05 -5.37
C ALA A 158 -11.04 5.00 -4.29
N PHE A 159 -12.24 4.78 -3.78
CA PHE A 159 -12.82 5.58 -2.70
C PHE A 159 -12.02 5.48 -1.40
N ALA A 160 -11.66 4.26 -0.99
CA ALA A 160 -10.90 3.97 0.22
C ALA A 160 -9.44 4.46 0.15
N SER A 161 -8.87 4.64 -1.04
CA SER A 161 -7.50 5.12 -1.23
C SER A 161 -7.22 6.46 -0.51
N ARG A 162 -8.25 7.29 -0.33
CA ARG A 162 -8.20 8.55 0.42
C ARG A 162 -7.84 8.37 1.89
N LEU A 163 -8.25 7.25 2.48
CA LEU A 163 -7.94 6.90 3.87
C LEU A 163 -6.46 6.62 4.08
N CYS A 164 -5.74 6.20 3.03
CA CYS A 164 -4.31 5.91 3.10
C CYS A 164 -3.46 7.13 3.48
N LEU A 165 -3.98 8.36 3.36
CA LEU A 165 -3.28 9.56 3.86
C LEU A 165 -3.06 9.49 5.38
N ALA A 166 -3.97 8.85 6.13
CA ALA A 166 -3.82 8.65 7.58
C ALA A 166 -2.60 7.78 7.92
N LEU A 167 -2.15 6.90 7.01
CA LEU A 167 -0.97 6.07 7.22
C LEU A 167 0.30 6.92 7.33
N SER A 168 0.45 7.93 6.47
CA SER A 168 1.55 8.90 6.55
C SER A 168 1.48 9.73 7.83
N ALA A 169 0.29 10.12 8.27
CA ALA A 169 0.09 10.85 9.52
C ALA A 169 0.54 10.02 10.73
N VAL A 170 0.14 8.74 10.78
CA VAL A 170 0.55 7.80 11.83
C VAL A 170 2.06 7.58 11.82
N ALA A 171 2.69 7.48 10.64
CA ALA A 171 4.14 7.31 10.52
C ALA A 171 4.95 8.48 11.10
N VAL A 172 4.38 9.69 11.13
CA VAL A 172 5.03 10.89 11.70
C VAL A 172 4.43 11.34 13.04
N ASP A 173 3.63 10.47 13.68
CA ASP A 173 2.96 10.73 14.97
C ASP A 173 2.03 11.96 14.98
N ASN A 174 1.51 12.37 13.81
CA ASN A 174 0.55 13.46 13.72
C ASN A 174 -0.84 13.00 14.16
N ARG A 175 -1.21 13.35 15.40
CA ARG A 175 -2.51 13.00 16.00
C ARG A 175 -3.69 13.79 15.43
N GLU A 176 -3.43 14.89 14.73
CA GLU A 176 -4.51 15.72 14.19
C GLU A 176 -5.21 15.07 12.99
N ILE A 177 -4.49 14.24 12.22
CA ILE A 177 -5.02 13.62 11.00
C ILE A 177 -5.35 12.15 11.26
N GLY A 178 -6.60 11.90 11.67
CA GLY A 178 -7.21 10.57 11.68
C GLY A 178 -7.85 10.19 10.34
N LEU A 179 -8.50 9.02 10.26
CA LEU A 179 -9.15 8.52 9.03
C LEU A 179 -10.21 9.48 8.46
N ARG A 180 -11.07 10.03 9.33
CA ARG A 180 -12.12 10.98 8.92
C ARG A 180 -11.52 12.26 8.33
N LYS A 181 -10.53 12.84 9.02
CA LYS A 181 -9.87 14.07 8.55
C LYS A 181 -9.05 13.82 7.27
N ALA A 182 -8.37 12.67 7.16
CA ALA A 182 -7.70 12.24 5.94
C ALA A 182 -8.68 12.14 4.76
N PHE A 183 -9.86 11.59 5.00
CA PHE A 183 -10.92 11.55 4.01
C PHE A 183 -11.34 12.98 3.62
N ASP A 184 -11.68 13.84 4.58
CA ASP A 184 -12.17 15.20 4.30
C ASP A 184 -11.15 16.06 3.54
N ILE A 185 -9.86 16.02 3.93
CA ILE A 185 -8.79 16.83 3.31
C ILE A 185 -8.56 16.43 1.85
N THR A 186 -8.73 15.15 1.52
CA THR A 186 -8.48 14.58 0.18
C THR A 186 -9.70 14.66 -0.75
N SER A 187 -10.77 15.34 -0.35
CA SER A 187 -11.97 15.50 -1.17
C SER A 187 -11.66 16.08 -2.55
N GLY A 188 -12.29 15.51 -3.58
CA GLY A 188 -12.05 15.86 -4.98
C GLY A 188 -10.87 15.16 -5.66
N ASN A 189 -10.07 14.35 -4.94
CA ASN A 189 -8.84 13.75 -5.48
C ASN A 189 -8.84 12.22 -5.55
N THR A 190 -10.00 11.57 -5.40
CA THR A 190 -10.14 10.10 -5.34
C THR A 190 -9.38 9.39 -6.46
N VAL A 191 -9.63 9.76 -7.72
CA VAL A 191 -9.03 9.12 -8.90
C VAL A 191 -7.51 9.35 -8.94
N LYS A 192 -7.06 10.57 -8.62
CA LYS A 192 -5.63 10.92 -8.63
C LYS A 192 -4.85 10.16 -7.56
N ILE A 193 -5.41 10.02 -6.36
CA ILE A 193 -4.78 9.28 -5.27
C ILE A 193 -4.73 7.79 -5.62
N PHE A 194 -5.85 7.23 -6.08
CA PHE A 194 -5.94 5.82 -6.46
C PHE A 194 -4.98 5.45 -7.59
N LEU A 195 -5.04 6.17 -8.72
CA LEU A 195 -4.14 5.93 -9.85
C LEU A 195 -2.70 6.18 -9.46
N GLY A 196 -2.42 7.14 -8.59
CA GLY A 196 -1.04 7.43 -8.18
C GLY A 196 -0.48 6.33 -7.29
N LEU A 197 -1.31 5.72 -6.43
CA LEU A 197 -0.91 4.52 -5.69
C LEU A 197 -0.61 3.36 -6.64
N ILE A 198 -1.47 3.08 -7.63
CA ILE A 198 -1.22 2.03 -8.61
C ILE A 198 0.05 2.31 -9.41
N LEU A 199 0.14 3.49 -10.02
CA LEU A 199 1.24 3.86 -10.91
C LEU A 199 2.56 4.03 -10.19
N SER A 200 2.58 4.39 -8.90
CA SER A 200 3.83 4.45 -8.13
C SER A 200 4.42 3.06 -7.88
N THR A 201 3.58 2.04 -7.73
CA THR A 201 4.01 0.66 -7.49
C THR A 201 4.06 -0.20 -8.76
N PHE A 202 3.52 0.29 -9.87
CA PHE A 202 3.32 -0.49 -11.09
C PHE A 202 4.59 -1.20 -11.61
N PRO A 203 5.76 -0.53 -11.73
CA PRO A 203 6.98 -1.22 -12.18
C PRO A 203 7.38 -2.38 -11.27
N VAL A 204 7.22 -2.22 -9.95
CA VAL A 204 7.55 -3.25 -8.97
C VAL A 204 6.54 -4.40 -9.02
N MET A 205 5.26 -4.11 -9.24
CA MET A 205 4.23 -5.13 -9.45
C MET A 205 4.52 -5.99 -10.69
N VAL A 206 4.98 -5.37 -11.78
CA VAL A 206 5.41 -6.11 -12.99
C VAL A 206 6.60 -7.02 -12.66
N LEU A 207 7.60 -6.53 -11.94
CA LEU A 207 8.76 -7.32 -11.53
C LEU A 207 8.39 -8.49 -10.60
N LEU A 208 7.46 -8.28 -9.66
CA LEU A 208 6.92 -9.34 -8.80
C LEU A 208 6.17 -10.40 -9.62
N LEU A 209 5.36 -9.98 -10.60
CA LEU A 209 4.66 -10.91 -11.50
C LEU A 209 5.64 -11.76 -12.32
N LEU A 210 6.67 -11.13 -12.89
CA LEU A 210 7.73 -11.81 -13.64
C LEU A 210 8.50 -12.80 -12.75
N THR A 211 8.83 -12.40 -11.51
CA THR A 211 9.49 -13.26 -10.53
C THR A 211 8.63 -14.47 -10.17
N GLY A 212 7.32 -14.27 -10.02
CA GLY A 212 6.38 -15.35 -9.77
C GLY A 212 6.28 -16.35 -10.94
N ASN A 213 6.46 -15.89 -12.18
CA ASN A 213 6.51 -16.78 -13.35
C ASN A 213 7.85 -17.54 -13.43
N LEU A 214 8.96 -16.90 -13.06
CA LEU A 214 10.28 -17.57 -12.96
C LEU A 214 10.27 -18.70 -11.93
N ALA A 215 9.57 -18.52 -10.81
CA ALA A 215 9.41 -19.54 -9.76
C ALA A 215 8.76 -20.83 -10.30
N GLN A 216 7.88 -20.73 -11.28
CA GLN A 216 7.16 -21.86 -11.88
C GLN A 216 7.89 -22.49 -13.07
N GLY A 217 8.94 -21.82 -13.58
CA GLY A 217 9.68 -22.24 -14.75
C GLY A 217 11.04 -22.85 -14.39
N ILE A 218 12.10 -22.25 -14.95
CA ILE A 218 13.48 -22.74 -15.03
C ILE A 218 14.09 -23.11 -13.64
N PHE A 219 13.55 -22.56 -12.55
CA PHE A 219 14.12 -22.67 -11.21
C PHE A 219 13.33 -23.53 -10.22
N ALA A 220 12.23 -24.18 -10.66
CA ALA A 220 11.27 -24.85 -9.78
C ALA A 220 11.88 -25.96 -8.89
N ASP A 221 12.92 -26.65 -9.37
CA ASP A 221 13.44 -27.85 -8.70
C ASP A 221 14.81 -27.67 -8.02
N SER A 222 15.53 -26.59 -8.31
CA SER A 222 16.86 -26.35 -7.73
C SER A 222 16.79 -25.49 -6.47
N TRP A 223 17.51 -25.89 -5.41
CA TRP A 223 17.59 -25.10 -4.17
C TRP A 223 18.13 -23.68 -4.42
N MET A 224 19.15 -23.56 -5.27
CA MET A 224 19.74 -22.26 -5.65
C MET A 224 18.73 -21.39 -6.41
N GLY A 225 17.94 -21.99 -7.30
CA GLY A 225 16.87 -21.29 -8.01
C GLY A 225 15.81 -20.74 -7.05
N LYS A 226 15.34 -21.56 -6.11
CA LYS A 226 14.40 -21.14 -5.05
C LYS A 226 14.98 -20.01 -4.20
N PHE A 227 16.26 -20.08 -3.85
CA PHE A 227 16.92 -19.01 -3.10
C PHE A 227 16.92 -17.68 -3.86
N VAL A 228 17.32 -17.69 -5.13
CA VAL A 228 17.33 -16.47 -5.97
C VAL A 228 15.93 -15.89 -6.14
N VAL A 229 14.93 -16.73 -6.40
CA VAL A 229 13.53 -16.30 -6.53
C VAL A 229 13.03 -15.69 -5.23
N SER A 230 13.27 -16.32 -4.07
CA SER A 230 12.89 -15.77 -2.76
C SER A 230 13.58 -14.41 -2.51
N ALA A 231 14.87 -14.29 -2.79
CA ALA A 231 15.59 -13.02 -2.65
C ALA A 231 14.97 -11.91 -3.50
N LEU A 232 14.57 -12.20 -4.75
CA LEU A 232 13.87 -11.26 -5.63
C LEU A 232 12.48 -10.90 -5.11
N VAL A 233 11.69 -11.88 -4.65
CA VAL A 233 10.36 -11.64 -4.07
C VAL A 233 10.47 -10.72 -2.85
N VAL A 234 11.40 -11.01 -1.93
CA VAL A 234 11.63 -10.21 -0.72
C VAL A 234 12.09 -8.80 -1.07
N LEU A 235 13.05 -8.66 -1.99
CA LEU A 235 13.55 -7.37 -2.45
C LEU A 235 12.45 -6.51 -3.07
N PHE A 236 11.71 -7.07 -4.04
CA PHE A 236 10.65 -6.33 -4.71
C PHE A 236 9.46 -6.05 -3.78
N SER A 237 9.16 -6.92 -2.82
CA SER A 237 8.14 -6.63 -1.79
C SER A 237 8.55 -5.43 -0.92
N ALA A 238 9.83 -5.35 -0.53
CA ALA A 238 10.36 -4.21 0.21
C ALA A 238 10.33 -2.93 -0.64
N LEU A 239 10.74 -2.99 -1.91
CA LEU A 239 10.66 -1.84 -2.82
C LEU A 239 9.21 -1.39 -3.05
N ASN A 240 8.26 -2.32 -3.12
CA ASN A 240 6.85 -2.00 -3.25
C ASN A 240 6.35 -1.17 -2.04
N ALA A 241 6.76 -1.54 -0.82
CA ALA A 241 6.48 -0.77 0.38
C ALA A 241 7.14 0.63 0.36
N VAL A 242 8.38 0.73 -0.13
CA VAL A 242 9.10 2.00 -0.31
C VAL A 242 8.37 2.93 -1.28
N PHE A 243 8.02 2.47 -2.49
CA PHE A 243 7.33 3.29 -3.48
C PHE A 243 5.96 3.76 -2.97
N LYS A 244 5.19 2.85 -2.37
CA LYS A 244 3.86 3.16 -1.82
C LYS A 244 3.95 4.20 -0.69
N SER A 245 4.84 3.99 0.27
CA SER A 245 5.03 4.91 1.40
C SER A 245 5.59 6.26 0.96
N CYS A 246 6.49 6.29 -0.04
CA CYS A 246 7.02 7.52 -0.60
C CYS A 246 5.93 8.37 -1.28
N TYR A 247 5.07 7.74 -2.09
CA TYR A 247 3.95 8.43 -2.72
C TYR A 247 3.01 9.00 -1.67
N LEU A 248 2.61 8.19 -0.69
CA LEU A 248 1.75 8.61 0.43
C LEU A 248 2.38 9.74 1.25
N ALA A 249 3.70 9.74 1.44
CA ALA A 249 4.42 10.79 2.15
C ALA A 249 4.42 12.12 1.39
N HIS A 250 4.64 12.09 0.07
CA HIS A 250 4.61 13.31 -0.75
C HIS A 250 3.22 13.94 -0.80
N ILE A 251 2.17 13.14 -1.04
CA ILE A 251 0.80 13.68 -1.05
C ILE A 251 0.40 14.17 0.35
N TYR A 252 0.87 13.52 1.42
CA TYR A 252 0.66 13.97 2.80
C TYR A 252 1.26 15.35 3.05
N GLN A 253 2.51 15.58 2.67
CA GLN A 253 3.15 16.91 2.78
C GLN A 253 2.38 17.96 1.98
N TYR A 254 1.95 17.62 0.77
CA TYR A 254 1.18 18.53 -0.09
C TYR A 254 -0.15 18.92 0.56
N PHE A 255 -0.96 17.93 0.96
CA PHE A 255 -2.27 18.18 1.57
C PHE A 255 -2.15 18.92 2.90
N LEU A 256 -1.16 18.59 3.74
CA LEU A 256 -0.95 19.28 5.01
C LEU A 256 -0.54 20.74 4.82
N TYR A 257 0.34 21.03 3.87
CA TYR A 257 0.76 22.41 3.54
C TYR A 257 -0.44 23.28 3.18
N PHE A 258 -1.27 22.85 2.22
CA PHE A 258 -2.43 23.64 1.80
C PHE A 258 -3.56 23.62 2.84
N TYR A 259 -3.69 22.57 3.64
CA TYR A 259 -4.69 22.53 4.71
C TYR A 259 -4.37 23.54 5.82
N ASN A 260 -3.09 23.65 6.22
CA ASN A 260 -2.64 24.56 7.27
C ASN A 260 -2.58 26.02 6.81
N ARG A 261 -2.52 26.29 5.50
CA ARG A 261 -2.49 27.64 4.94
C ARG A 261 -3.88 28.30 4.88
N ARG A 262 -4.97 27.52 4.79
CA ARG A 262 -6.35 28.06 4.73
C ARG A 262 -6.76 28.94 5.92
N PRO A 263 -6.49 28.55 7.19
CA PRO A 263 -6.88 29.38 8.33
C PRO A 263 -6.12 30.71 8.36
N GLN A 264 -4.87 30.74 7.86
CA GLN A 264 -4.05 31.95 7.83
C GLN A 264 -4.57 32.95 6.79
N GLU A 265 -4.96 32.48 5.61
CA GLU A 265 -5.57 33.33 4.56
C GLU A 265 -6.96 33.84 4.99
N GLU A 266 -7.81 33.01 5.60
CA GLU A 266 -9.12 33.48 6.14
C GLU A 266 -8.98 34.47 7.30
N SER A 267 -7.93 34.39 8.12
CA SER A 267 -7.66 35.36 9.17
C SER A 267 -7.09 36.68 8.63
N ALA A 268 -6.26 36.62 7.59
CA ALA A 268 -5.67 37.79 6.95
C ALA A 268 -6.73 38.60 6.17
N ASP A 269 -7.62 37.93 5.44
CA ASP A 269 -8.73 38.58 4.73
C ASP A 269 -9.70 39.29 5.70
N LYS A 270 -9.95 38.71 6.88
CA LYS A 270 -10.77 39.38 7.90
C LYS A 270 -10.09 40.63 8.47
N SER A 271 -8.77 40.59 8.69
CA SER A 271 -8.03 41.75 9.19
C SER A 271 -7.84 42.88 8.17
N LEU A 272 -8.04 42.61 6.87
CA LEU A 272 -7.98 43.61 5.80
C LEU A 272 -9.34 44.26 5.53
N LEU A 273 -10.42 43.73 6.13
CA LEU A 273 -11.78 44.21 6.03
C LEU A 273 -12.25 44.97 7.29
N ASP A 274 -11.42 45.00 8.33
CA ASP A 274 -11.55 45.82 9.56
C ASP A 274 -10.61 47.04 9.48
#